data_AF-M5JMS0-F1
#
_entry.id   AF-M5JMS0-F1
#
_cell.length_a   1.000
_cell.length_b   1.000
_cell.length_c   1.000
_cell.angle_alpha   90.00
_cell.angle_beta   90.00
_cell.angle_gamma   90.00
#
_symmetry.space_group_name_H-M   'P 1'
#
loop_
_entity.id
_entity.type
_entity.pdbx_description
1 polymer ?
#
loop_
_entity_poly.entity_id
_entity_poly.type
_entity_poly.pdbx_seq_one_letter_code
_entity_poly.pdbx_strand_id
1 'polypeptide(L)' 'MSSKTIDRKTEARSKRLLGAIVVRAGLSRVDRAFLLGGLLELAKLSPGTPEYRRLRKIGEIAFRSEVPEENPGSNQGDRI' A
#
# COMPACT_ATOMS: atom_id res chain seq x y z
N MET A 1 -4.36 -34.44 -1.94
CA MET A 1 -4.29 -33.61 -0.71
C MET A 1 -3.59 -32.29 -1.05
N SER A 2 -3.93 -31.18 -0.36
CA SER A 2 -3.25 -29.86 -0.37
C SER A 2 -3.82 -28.67 -1.18
N SER A 3 -5.16 -28.50 -1.28
CA SER A 3 -5.77 -27.20 -1.66
C SER A 3 -5.89 -26.23 -0.46
N LYS A 4 -6.14 -26.76 0.75
CA LYS A 4 -6.40 -25.98 1.98
C LYS A 4 -5.21 -25.13 2.49
N THR A 5 -3.99 -25.46 2.09
CA THR A 5 -2.74 -24.79 2.51
C THR A 5 -2.36 -23.61 1.62
N ILE A 6 -2.67 -23.68 0.32
CA ILE A 6 -2.42 -22.60 -0.66
C ILE A 6 -3.34 -21.41 -0.36
N ASP A 7 -4.61 -21.67 -0.04
CA ASP A 7 -5.58 -20.64 0.30
C ASP A 7 -5.16 -19.86 1.56
N ARG A 8 -4.76 -20.56 2.62
CA ARG A 8 -4.29 -19.94 3.87
C ARG A 8 -3.04 -19.08 3.68
N LYS A 9 -2.10 -19.53 2.85
CA LYS A 9 -0.88 -18.77 2.53
C LYS A 9 -1.22 -17.47 1.79
N THR A 10 -2.17 -17.53 0.88
CA THR A 10 -2.64 -16.37 0.11
C THR A 10 -3.42 -15.40 1.00
N GLU A 11 -4.29 -15.91 1.86
CA GLU A 11 -5.07 -15.11 2.81
C GLU A 11 -4.16 -14.37 3.82
N ALA A 12 -3.18 -15.06 4.39
CA ALA A 12 -2.21 -14.45 5.30
C ALA A 12 -1.39 -13.35 4.61
N ARG A 13 -1.02 -13.55 3.35
CA ARG A 13 -0.32 -12.53 2.54
C ARG A 13 -1.21 -11.31 2.31
N SER A 14 -2.47 -11.51 1.92
CA SER A 14 -3.43 -10.42 1.71
C SER A 14 -3.65 -9.60 2.98
N LYS A 15 -3.86 -10.26 4.13
CA LYS A 15 -3.99 -9.59 5.44
C LYS A 15 -2.74 -8.78 5.79
N ARG A 16 -1.55 -9.33 5.52
CA ARG A 16 -0.28 -8.63 5.76
C ARG A 16 -0.15 -7.38 4.87
N LEU A 17 -0.49 -7.47 3.59
CA LEU A 17 -0.44 -6.33 2.67
C LEU A 17 -1.39 -5.21 3.10
N LEU A 18 -2.63 -5.54 3.47
CA LEU A 18 -3.58 -4.56 3.98
C LEU A 18 -3.06 -3.88 5.26
N GLY A 19 -2.46 -4.65 6.18
CA GLY A 19 -1.82 -4.10 7.37
C GLY A 19 -0.67 -3.13 7.03
N ALA A 20 0.17 -3.45 6.04
CA ALA A 20 1.26 -2.58 5.61
C ALA A 20 0.76 -1.23 5.05
N ILE A 21 -0.37 -1.22 4.35
CA ILE A 21 -0.99 0.02 3.84
C ILE A 21 -1.44 0.91 5.00
N VAL A 22 -2.07 0.35 6.02
CA VAL A 22 -2.52 1.08 7.21
C VAL A 22 -1.34 1.72 7.95
N VAL A 23 -0.24 0.98 8.11
CA VAL A 23 0.99 1.50 8.74
C VAL A 23 1.57 2.65 7.91
N ARG A 24 1.68 2.48 6.59
CA ARG A 24 2.18 3.51 5.67
C ARG A 24 1.37 4.80 5.72
N ALA A 25 0.05 4.69 5.86
CA ALA A 25 -0.84 5.84 5.99
C ALA A 25 -0.74 6.54 7.37
N GLY A 26 0.12 6.07 8.29
CA GLY A 26 0.23 6.63 9.64
C GLY A 26 -0.94 6.26 10.57
N LEU A 27 -1.75 5.27 10.18
CA LEU A 27 -2.99 4.92 10.88
C LEU A 27 -2.83 3.74 11.85
N SER A 28 -1.61 3.34 12.17
CA SER A 28 -1.36 2.16 13.03
C SER A 28 -1.78 2.34 14.49
N ARG A 29 -2.00 3.58 14.93
CA ARG A 29 -2.33 3.95 16.32
C ARG A 29 -3.73 4.53 16.49
N VAL A 30 -4.50 4.66 15.41
CA VAL A 30 -5.86 5.21 15.51
C VAL A 30 -6.84 4.15 16.03
N ASP A 31 -7.99 4.60 16.51
CA ASP A 31 -9.07 3.72 16.94
C ASP A 31 -9.53 2.78 15.80
N ARG A 32 -9.85 1.53 16.16
CA ARG A 32 -10.21 0.50 15.18
C ARG A 32 -11.57 0.74 14.54
N ALA A 33 -12.54 1.28 15.29
CA ALA A 33 -13.85 1.61 14.75
C ALA A 33 -13.75 2.81 13.80
N PHE A 34 -12.90 3.79 14.12
CA PHE A 34 -12.57 4.89 13.20
C PHE A 34 -11.99 4.38 11.86
N LEU A 35 -10.98 3.49 11.93
CA LEU A 35 -10.37 2.92 10.72
C LEU A 35 -11.39 2.13 9.89
N LEU A 36 -12.19 1.27 10.54
CA LEU A 36 -13.21 0.48 9.86
C LEU A 36 -14.28 1.37 9.22
N GLY A 37 -14.76 2.40 9.92
CA GLY A 37 -15.73 3.36 9.40
C GLY A 37 -15.23 4.05 8.13
N GLY A 38 -13.98 4.53 8.14
CA GLY A 38 -13.36 5.11 6.94
C GLY A 38 -13.26 4.13 5.78
N LEU A 39 -12.85 2.88 6.05
CA LEU A 39 -12.77 1.84 5.01
C LEU A 39 -14.15 1.48 4.43
N LEU A 40 -15.21 1.50 5.25
CA LEU A 40 -16.58 1.28 4.79
C LEU A 40 -17.08 2.41 3.89
N GLU A 41 -16.75 3.67 4.20
CA GLU A 41 -17.05 4.79 3.30
C GLU A 41 -16.29 4.67 1.98
N LEU A 42 -15.01 4.27 2.02
CA LEU A 42 -14.22 4.02 0.81
C LEU A 42 -14.79 2.88 -0.04
N ALA A 43 -15.31 1.83 0.58
CA ALA A 43 -15.90 0.68 -0.12
C ALA A 43 -17.15 1.03 -0.93
N LYS A 44 -17.82 2.15 -0.64
CA LYS A 44 -18.97 2.65 -1.41
C LYS A 44 -18.57 3.29 -2.74
N LEU A 45 -17.29 3.64 -2.92
CA LEU A 45 -16.81 4.32 -4.11
C LEU A 45 -16.64 3.33 -5.26
N SER A 46 -17.37 3.54 -6.35
CA SER A 46 -17.24 2.69 -7.54
C SER A 46 -15.95 3.01 -8.32
N PRO A 47 -15.28 1.99 -8.89
CA PRO A 47 -14.22 2.23 -9.85
C PRO A 47 -14.70 3.13 -11.00
N GLY A 48 -13.95 4.19 -11.29
CA GLY A 48 -14.30 5.15 -12.35
C GLY A 48 -15.06 6.39 -11.88
N THR A 49 -15.39 6.51 -10.59
CA THR A 49 -15.79 7.82 -10.05
C THR A 49 -14.58 8.77 -9.96
N PRO A 50 -14.78 10.10 -10.06
CA PRO A 50 -13.73 11.08 -9.85
C PRO A 50 -13.03 10.91 -8.48
N GLU A 51 -13.80 10.59 -7.44
CA GLU A 51 -13.33 10.41 -6.07
C GLU A 51 -12.40 9.20 -5.97
N TYR A 52 -12.80 8.07 -6.55
CA TYR A 52 -11.97 6.86 -6.62
C TYR A 52 -10.66 7.16 -7.35
N ARG A 53 -10.72 7.82 -8.51
CA ARG A 53 -9.53 8.19 -9.30
C ARG A 53 -8.59 9.12 -8.53
N ARG A 54 -9.14 10.11 -7.81
CA ARG A 54 -8.34 11.04 -6.99
C ARG A 54 -7.59 10.30 -5.89
N LEU A 55 -8.30 9.46 -5.12
CA LEU A 55 -7.70 8.70 -4.02
C LEU A 55 -6.65 7.72 -4.53
N ARG A 56 -6.92 7.04 -5.66
CA ARG A 56 -5.94 6.20 -6.34
C ARG A 56 -4.67 6.97 -6.71
N LYS A 57 -4.80 8.15 -7.32
CA LYS A 57 -3.65 8.98 -7.72
C LYS A 57 -2.80 9.39 -6.52
N ILE A 58 -3.44 9.76 -5.40
CA ILE A 58 -2.74 10.07 -4.13
C ILE A 58 -1.95 8.84 -3.65
N GLY A 59 -2.58 7.67 -3.63
CA GLY A 59 -1.93 6.42 -3.27
C GLY A 59 -0.73 6.10 -4.16
N GLU A 60 -0.87 6.23 -5.48
CA GLU A 60 0.20 6.01 -6.45
C GLU A 60 1.41 6.93 -6.23
N ILE A 61 1.21 8.17 -5.77
CA ILE A 61 2.30 9.07 -5.41
C ILE A 61 2.97 8.59 -4.12
N ALA A 62 2.19 8.29 -3.07
CA ALA A 62 2.70 7.82 -1.79
C ALA A 62 3.49 6.50 -1.90
N PHE A 63 3.12 5.61 -2.83
CA PHE A 63 3.88 4.39 -3.10
C PHE A 63 5.21 4.65 -3.82
N ARG A 64 5.28 5.66 -4.69
CA ARG A 64 6.48 5.98 -5.48
C ARG A 64 7.54 6.72 -4.67
N SER A 65 7.14 7.61 -3.78
CA SER A 65 8.07 8.41 -2.94
C SER A 65 8.93 7.57 -1.97
N GLU A 66 8.67 6.27 -1.84
CA GLU A 66 9.45 5.35 -1.00
C GLU A 66 10.45 4.49 -1.77
N VAL A 67 10.48 4.54 -3.11
CA VAL A 67 11.60 3.95 -3.85
C VAL A 67 12.77 4.92 -3.64
N PRO A 68 13.85 4.53 -2.93
CA PRO A 68 15.06 5.32 -2.96
C PRO A 68 15.43 5.42 -4.44
N GLU A 69 15.57 6.63 -4.96
CA GLU A 69 16.22 6.83 -6.26
C GLU A 69 17.56 6.10 -6.17
N GLU A 70 17.64 4.89 -6.76
CA GLU A 70 18.89 4.17 -6.92
C GLU A 70 19.74 5.07 -7.80
N ASN A 71 20.66 5.80 -7.18
CA ASN A 71 21.59 6.68 -7.86
C ASN A 71 22.53 5.80 -8.72
N PRO A 72 22.35 5.68 -10.05
CA PRO A 72 23.18 4.81 -10.87
C PRO A 72 24.40 5.61 -11.36
N GLY A 73 25.06 6.32 -10.44
CA GLY A 73 25.91 7.45 -10.80
C GLY A 73 27.19 7.66 -9.99
N SER A 74 27.57 6.77 -9.07
CA SER A 74 28.90 6.83 -8.44
C SER A 74 29.83 5.78 -9.03
N ASN A 75 30.08 5.87 -10.34
CA ASN A 75 31.34 5.40 -10.92
C ASN A 75 32.10 6.60 -11.45
N GLN A 76 32.51 7.50 -10.55
CA GLN A 76 33.55 8.47 -10.85
C GLN A 76 34.88 7.74 -10.73
N GLY A 77 35.24 7.04 -11.79
CA GLY A 77 36.65 6.99 -12.15
C GLY A 77 37.12 8.43 -12.34
N ASP A 78 38.22 8.77 -11.67
CA ASP A 78 39.35 9.57 -12.16
C ASP A 78 39.99 10.36 -10.99
N ARG A 79 41.33 10.32 -10.94
CA ARG A 79 42.28 11.18 -10.17
C ARG A 79 42.53 10.77 -8.71
N ILE A 80 43.72 10.38 -8.25
CA ILE A 80 45.13 10.54 -8.69
C ILE A 80 45.90 9.28 -8.26
#